data_AF-A0A1F7LIJ0-F1
#
_entry.id   AF-A0A1F7LIJ0-F1
#
_cell.length_a   1.000
_cell.length_b   1.000
_cell.length_c   1.000
_cell.angle_alpha   90.00
_cell.angle_beta   90.00
_cell.angle_gamma   90.00
#
_symmetry.space_group_name_H-M   'P 1'
#
loop_
_entity.id
_entity.type
_entity.pdbx_description
1 polymer ?
#
loop_
_entity_poly.entity_id
_entity_poly.type
_entity_poly.pdbx_seq_one_letter_code
_entity_poly.pdbx_strand_id
1 'polypeptide(L)' 'MSTSSIERQTLTIRMACRRFTRLTNAFRKQLDNLKAALALHFAWYNFVRIHRMLRITPAMAAGITDHVWDFADLL' A
#
# COMPACT_ATOMS: atom_id res chain seq x y z
N MET A 1 -12.62 7.39 13.11
CA MET A 1 -12.21 6.26 12.25
C MET A 1 -13.29 5.19 12.36
N SER A 2 -14.02 4.90 11.28
CA SER A 2 -15.06 3.85 11.28
C SER A 2 -14.45 2.48 11.00
N THR A 3 -15.09 1.41 11.49
CA THR A 3 -14.71 0.01 11.19
C THR A 3 -14.68 -0.26 9.69
N SER A 4 -15.65 0.28 8.94
CA SER A 4 -15.74 0.16 7.48
C SER A 4 -14.50 0.69 6.74
N SER A 5 -13.84 1.72 7.27
CA SER A 5 -12.61 2.26 6.67
C SER A 5 -11.45 1.27 6.80
N ILE A 6 -11.34 0.59 7.93
CA ILE A 6 -10.29 -0.41 8.22
C ILE A 6 -10.53 -1.69 7.40
N GLU A 7 -11.78 -2.13 7.28
CA GLU A 7 -12.14 -3.29 6.45
C GLU A 7 -11.81 -3.07 4.98
N ARG A 8 -12.07 -1.86 4.46
CA ARG A 8 -11.71 -1.50 3.09
C ARG A 8 -10.19 -1.52 2.86
N GLN A 9 -9.41 -1.01 3.82
CA GLN A 9 -7.96 -1.08 3.76
C GLN A 9 -7.48 -2.54 3.79
N THR A 10 -8.06 -3.37 4.66
CA THR A 10 -7.73 -4.80 4.77
C THR A 10 -7.98 -5.55 3.46
N LEU A 11 -9.12 -5.28 2.80
CA LEU A 11 -9.41 -5.85 1.48
C LEU A 11 -8.38 -5.41 0.44
N THR A 12 -8.04 -4.12 0.43
CA THR A 12 -7.08 -3.55 -0.53
C THR A 12 -5.71 -4.23 -0.41
N ILE A 13 -5.22 -4.41 0.82
CA ILE A 13 -3.92 -5.06 1.08
C ILE A 13 -3.95 -6.51 0.60
N ARG A 14 -5.03 -7.27 0.85
CA ARG A 14 -5.14 -8.67 0.43
C ARG A 14 -5.21 -8.84 -1.09
N MET A 15 -5.87 -7.91 -1.79
CA MET A 15 -5.97 -7.94 -3.25
C MET A 15 -4.65 -7.53 -3.93
N ALA A 16 -3.92 -6.59 -3.35
CA ALA A 16 -2.66 -6.09 -3.92
C ALA A 16 -1.45 -6.96 -3.55
N CYS A 17 -1.45 -7.59 -2.38
CA CYS A 17 -0.33 -8.38 -1.89
C CYS A 17 -0.68 -9.87 -1.83
N ARG A 18 -0.19 -10.63 -2.82
CA ARG A 18 -0.41 -12.09 -2.92
C ARG A 18 0.11 -12.87 -1.70
N ARG A 19 0.97 -12.30 -0.85
CA ARG A 19 1.46 -12.97 0.37
C ARG A 19 0.36 -13.30 1.37
N PHE A 20 -0.80 -12.64 1.27
CA PHE A 20 -1.98 -12.91 2.08
C PHE A 20 -3.00 -13.85 1.42
N THR A 21 -2.69 -14.41 0.25
CA THR A 21 -3.54 -15.40 -0.41
C THR A 21 -3.02 -16.82 -0.16
N ARG A 22 -3.93 -17.80 -0.22
CA ARG A 22 -3.59 -19.22 -0.02
C ARG A 22 -3.03 -19.82 -1.31
N LEU A 23 -2.17 -20.84 -1.20
CA LEU A 23 -1.62 -21.60 -2.33
C LEU A 23 -0.92 -20.71 -3.37
N THR A 24 0.00 -19.85 -2.92
CA THR A 24 0.80 -19.01 -3.81
C THR A 24 2.30 -19.12 -3.53
N ASN A 25 3.10 -19.02 -4.59
CA ASN A 25 4.56 -19.02 -4.50
C ASN A 25 5.13 -17.72 -3.88
N ALA A 26 4.30 -16.69 -3.69
CA ALA A 26 4.71 -15.46 -3.02
C ALA A 26 4.84 -15.60 -1.49
N PHE A 27 4.37 -16.72 -0.92
CA PHE A 27 4.44 -16.96 0.53
C PHE A 27 5.89 -17.12 1.01
N ARG A 28 6.22 -16.48 2.13
CA ARG A 28 7.51 -16.58 2.82
C ARG A 28 7.25 -16.67 4.32
N LYS A 29 7.96 -17.56 5.03
CA LYS A 29 7.78 -17.80 6.48
C LYS A 29 8.40 -16.73 7.36
N GLN A 30 9.50 -16.12 6.93
CA GLN A 30 10.18 -15.09 7.71
C GLN A 30 9.35 -13.80 7.75
N LEU A 31 9.10 -13.30 8.96
CA LEU A 31 8.26 -12.13 9.20
C LEU A 31 8.84 -10.86 8.57
N ASP A 32 10.15 -10.69 8.55
CA ASP A 32 10.81 -9.49 8.01
C ASP A 32 10.50 -9.29 6.53
N ASN A 33 10.44 -10.39 5.77
CA ASN A 33 10.06 -10.35 4.36
C ASN A 33 8.61 -9.91 4.18
N LEU A 34 7.70 -10.33 5.07
CA LEU A 34 6.30 -9.88 5.02
C LEU A 34 6.19 -8.40 5.37
N LYS A 35 6.91 -7.95 6.41
CA LYS A 35 7.00 -6.53 6.79
C LYS A 35 7.52 -5.67 5.64
N ALA A 36 8.61 -6.09 4.99
CA ALA A 36 9.18 -5.36 3.85
C ALA A 36 8.19 -5.27 2.67
N ALA A 37 7.50 -6.36 2.33
CA ALA A 37 6.50 -6.35 1.27
C ALA A 37 5.30 -5.44 1.59
N LEU A 38 4.88 -5.43 2.86
CA LEU A 38 3.80 -4.56 3.32
C LEU A 38 4.21 -3.09 3.34
N ALA A 39 5.44 -2.79 3.78
CA ALA A 39 6.03 -1.45 3.73
C ALA A 39 6.07 -0.92 2.29
N LEU A 40 6.53 -1.74 1.33
CA LEU A 40 6.53 -1.38 -0.09
C LEU A 40 5.10 -1.12 -0.61
N HIS A 41 4.13 -1.97 -0.24
CA HIS A 41 2.73 -1.76 -0.62
C HIS A 41 2.18 -0.43 -0.10
N PHE A 42 2.42 -0.12 1.17
CA PHE A 42 1.96 1.14 1.77
C PHE A 42 2.65 2.35 1.14
N ALA A 43 3.96 2.27 0.89
CA ALA A 43 4.70 3.34 0.26
C ALA A 43 4.15 3.62 -1.16
N TRP A 44 3.97 2.58 -1.97
CA TRP A 44 3.36 2.71 -3.29
C TRP A 44 1.92 3.27 -3.25
N TYR A 45 1.08 2.78 -2.31
CA TYR A 45 -0.30 3.24 -2.19
C TYR A 45 -0.42 4.72 -1.79
N ASN A 46 0.47 5.19 -0.90
CA ASN A 46 0.39 6.54 -0.36
C ASN A 46 1.09 7.59 -1.23
N PHE A 47 2.22 7.24 -1.86
CA PHE A 47 3.10 8.21 -2.56
C PHE A 47 2.97 8.19 -4.08
N VAL A 48 2.73 7.03 -4.70
CA VAL A 48 2.70 6.90 -6.17
C VAL A 48 1.26 6.85 -6.69
N ARG A 49 0.38 6.10 -6.01
CA ARG A 49 -0.96 5.84 -6.53
C ARG A 49 -1.89 7.05 -6.33
N ILE A 50 -2.33 7.64 -7.43
CA ILE A 50 -3.37 8.68 -7.42
C ILE A 50 -4.70 8.07 -6.97
N HIS A 51 -5.31 8.66 -5.94
CA HIS A 51 -6.59 8.18 -5.42
C HIS A 51 -7.74 8.70 -6.28
N ARG A 52 -8.56 7.80 -6.85
CA ARG A 52 -9.60 8.13 -7.84
C ARG A 52 -10.53 9.28 -7.40
N MET A 53 -10.91 9.33 -6.13
CA MET A 53 -11.82 10.38 -5.62
C MET A 53 -11.08 11.69 -5.28
N LEU A 54 -9.86 11.61 -4.75
CA LEU A 54 -9.11 12.79 -4.33
C LEU A 54 -8.41 13.48 -5.51
N ARG A 55 -8.17 12.72 -6.60
CA ARG A 55 -7.38 13.12 -7.78
C ARG A 55 -5.92 13.48 -7.49
N ILE A 56 -5.49 13.33 -6.24
CA ILE A 56 -4.12 13.44 -5.75
C ILE A 56 -3.75 12.18 -4.95
N THR A 57 -2.47 12.04 -4.58
CA THR A 57 -2.03 10.91 -3.75
C THR A 57 -2.44 11.12 -2.29
N PRO A 58 -2.65 10.04 -1.51
CA PRO A 58 -2.95 10.17 -0.08
C PRO A 58 -1.89 10.97 0.70
N ALA A 59 -0.61 10.81 0.37
CA ALA A 59 0.48 11.56 1.01
C ALA A 59 0.42 13.05 0.69
N MET A 60 0.03 13.44 -0.53
CA MET A 60 -0.22 14.84 -0.88
C MET A 60 -1.42 15.41 -0.14
N ALA A 61 -2.52 14.66 -0.06
CA ALA A 61 -3.71 15.09 0.69
C ALA A 61 -3.41 15.29 2.19
N ALA A 62 -2.46 14.53 2.73
CA ALA A 62 -1.98 14.67 4.11
C ALA A 62 -0.89 15.74 4.29
N GLY A 63 -0.43 16.40 3.22
CA GLY A 63 0.62 17.42 3.27
C GLY A 63 2.04 16.87 3.54
N ILE A 64 2.26 15.58 3.30
CA ILE A 64 3.57 14.92 3.52
C ILE A 64 4.52 15.14 2.34
N THR A 65 3.96 15.27 1.13
CA THR A 65 4.68 15.53 -0.12
C THR A 65 3.89 16.51 -0.98
N ASP A 66 4.57 17.26 -1.82
CA ASP A 66 4.03 18.26 -2.75
C ASP A 66 3.87 17.73 -4.18
N HIS A 67 4.45 16.56 -4.49
CA HIS A 67 4.40 15.91 -5.79
C HIS A 67 4.10 14.41 -5.69
N VAL A 68 3.73 13.83 -6.83
CA VAL A 68 3.56 12.38 -7.00
C VAL A 68 4.94 11.75 -7.15
N TRP A 69 5.23 10.73 -6.36
CA TRP A 69 6.52 10.04 -6.42
C TRP A 69 6.56 9.06 -7.60
N ASP A 70 7.75 8.91 -8.19
CA ASP A 70 8.04 7.83 -9.13
C ASP A 70 8.64 6.61 -8.42
N PHE A 71 8.77 5.50 -9.14
CA PHE A 71 9.39 4.29 -8.58
C PHE A 71 10.86 4.49 -8.18
N ALA A 72 11.54 5.47 -8.77
CA ALA A 72 12.90 5.83 -8.39
C ALA A 72 12.97 6.45 -6.98
N ASP A 73 11.95 7.20 -6.57
CA ASP A 73 11.90 7.84 -5.24
C ASP A 73 11.57 6.83 -4.12
N LEU A 74 11.12 5.64 -4.50
CA LEU A 74 10.77 4.53 -3.60
C LEU A 74 11.94 3.60 -3.28
N LEU A 75 13.04 3.67 -4.06
CA LEU A 75 14.21 2.78 -3.98
C LEU A 75 15.38 3.45 -3.26
#